data_AF-A0AAE1NG12-F1
#
_entry.id   AF-A0AAE1NG12-F1
#
_cell.length_a   1.000
_cell.length_b   1.000
_cell.length_c   1.000
_cell.angle_alpha   90.00
_cell.angle_beta   90.00
_cell.angle_gamma   90.00
#
_symmetry.space_group_name_H-M   'P 1'
#
loop_
_entity.id
_entity.type
_entity.pdbx_description
1 polymer ?
#
loop_
_entity_poly.entity_id
_entity_poly.type
_entity_poly.pdbx_seq_one_letter_code
_entity_poly.pdbx_strand_id
1 'polypeptide(L)' 'MWDKADWLSLRRDLQQTPWTTLLQGGSESMARAFTSHLLALQNRHVPHRSYTTRPKDQPWFGYRCRAAAEEKYSA' A
#
# COMPACT_ATOMS: atom_id res chain seq x y z
N MET A 1 9.30 -7.31 -1.76
CA MET A 1 9.02 -5.89 -2.12
C MET A 1 9.33 -4.92 -1.00
N TRP A 2 8.99 -5.23 0.25
CA TRP A 2 9.33 -4.42 1.42
C TRP A 2 10.84 -4.22 1.63
N ASP A 3 11.66 -5.15 1.16
CA ASP A 3 13.11 -5.08 1.05
C ASP A 3 13.61 -3.95 0.11
N LYS A 4 12.76 -3.49 -0.81
CA LYS A 4 13.05 -2.40 -1.76
C LYS A 4 12.38 -1.08 -1.37
N ALA A 5 11.72 -1.02 -0.22
CA ALA A 5 11.07 0.20 0.22
C ALA A 5 12.11 1.24 0.67
N ASP A 6 11.84 2.51 0.36
CA ASP A 6 12.66 3.63 0.83
C ASP A 6 12.24 4.01 2.26
N TRP A 7 12.73 3.22 3.21
CA TRP A 7 12.43 3.39 4.62
C TRP A 7 12.95 4.70 5.21
N LEU A 8 14.07 5.21 4.68
CA LEU A 8 14.67 6.45 5.15
C LEU A 8 13.81 7.64 4.74
N SER A 9 13.37 7.69 3.48
CA SER A 9 12.45 8.74 3.03
C SER A 9 11.09 8.64 3.72
N LEU A 10 10.55 7.44 3.91
CA LEU A 10 9.31 7.24 4.66
C LEU A 10 9.42 7.80 6.08
N ARG A 11 10.51 7.49 6.78
CA ARG A 11 10.75 7.97 8.16
C ARG A 11 10.87 9.49 8.21
N ARG A 12 11.61 10.09 7.28
CA ARG A 12 11.76 11.54 7.18
C ARG A 12 10.40 12.22 6.96
N ASP A 13 9.61 11.71 6.02
CA ASP A 13 8.30 12.29 5.71
C ASP A 13 7.33 12.17 6.89
N LEU A 14 7.38 11.05 7.64
CA LEU A 14 6.63 10.89 8.89
C LEU A 14 7.05 11.91 9.96
N GLN A 15 8.34 12.19 10.09
CA GLN A 15 8.86 13.19 11.04
C GLN A 15 8.49 14.62 10.65
N GLN A 16 8.41 14.91 9.36
CA GLN A 16 8.04 16.22 8.81
C GLN A 16 6.52 16.42 8.71
N THR A 17 5.73 15.39 8.98
CA THR A 17 4.27 15.47 8.90
C THR A 17 3.75 16.42 9.99
N PRO A 18 2.94 17.43 9.64
CA PRO A 18 2.35 18.35 10.61
C PRO A 18 1.15 17.69 11.31
N TRP A 19 1.43 16.77 12.24
CA TRP A 19 0.42 15.96 12.94
C TRP A 19 -0.62 16.80 13.69
N THR A 20 -0.23 17.94 14.26
CA THR A 20 -1.13 18.85 14.98
C THR A 20 -2.20 19.46 14.08
N THR A 21 -1.88 19.66 12.81
CA THR A 21 -2.82 20.19 11.81
C THR A 21 -3.63 19.06 11.17
N LEU A 22 -3.03 17.88 11.04
CA LEU A 22 -3.65 16.72 10.40
C LEU A 22 -4.65 16.00 11.32
N LEU A 23 -4.37 15.96 12.63
CA LEU A 23 -5.19 15.31 13.64
C LEU A 23 -6.13 16.31 14.31
N GLN A 24 -7.05 16.86 13.51
CA GLN A 24 -8.08 17.78 13.98
C GLN A 24 -9.49 17.16 13.90
N GLY A 25 -10.39 17.66 14.75
CA GLY A 25 -11.79 17.24 14.79
C GLY A 25 -12.06 16.12 15.80
N GLY A 26 -13.01 15.25 15.49
CA GLY A 26 -13.37 14.10 16.31
C GLY A 26 -12.46 12.89 16.10
N SER A 27 -12.59 11.87 16.95
CA SER A 27 -11.78 10.65 16.85
C SER A 27 -11.90 9.95 15.49
N GLU A 28 -13.09 9.92 14.89
CA GLU A 28 -13.28 9.32 13.56
C GLU A 28 -12.58 10.12 12.46
N SER A 29 -12.69 11.46 12.47
CA SER A 29 -12.03 12.31 11.47
C SER A 29 -10.51 12.22 11.59
N MET A 30 -9.98 12.18 12.81
CA MET A 30 -8.56 11.95 13.07
C MET A 30 -8.11 10.58 12.57
N ALA A 31 -8.85 9.51 12.87
CA ALA A 31 -8.51 8.15 12.42
C ALA A 31 -8.49 8.06 10.89
N ARG A 32 -9.46 8.68 10.22
CA ARG A 32 -9.52 8.73 8.75
C ARG A 32 -8.36 9.54 8.17
N ALA A 33 -8.07 10.72 8.72
CA ALA A 33 -6.95 11.55 8.28
C ALA A 33 -5.60 10.84 8.46
N PHE A 34 -5.38 10.25 9.64
CA PHE A 34 -4.19 9.48 9.96
C PHE A 34 -3.97 8.31 9.01
N THR A 35 -4.99 7.46 8.84
CA THR A 35 -4.90 6.28 7.97
C THR A 35 -4.71 6.66 6.51
N SER A 36 -5.41 7.69 6.03
CA SER A 36 -5.27 8.19 4.66
C SER A 36 -3.85 8.70 4.40
N HIS A 37 -3.28 9.45 5.35
CA HIS A 37 -1.91 9.96 5.25
C HIS A 37 -0.87 8.84 5.24
N LEU A 38 -1.00 7.85 6.13
CA LEU A 38 -0.11 6.70 6.15
C LEU A 38 -0.18 5.89 4.85
N LEU A 39 -1.37 5.67 4.31
CA LEU A 39 -1.54 4.97 3.03
C LEU A 39 -0.90 5.74 1.87
N ALA A 40 -1.01 7.07 1.86
CA ALA A 40 -0.35 7.90 0.84
C ALA A 40 1.18 7.78 0.91
N LEU A 41 1.75 7.84 2.12
CA LEU A 41 3.19 7.68 2.32
C LEU A 41 3.66 6.25 1.97
N GLN A 42 2.87 5.24 2.33
CA GLN A 42 3.15 3.86 1.96
C GLN A 42 3.15 3.69 0.44
N ASN A 43 2.13 4.21 -0.27
CA ASN A 43 2.06 4.13 -1.72
C ASN A 43 3.24 4.83 -2.40
N ARG A 44 3.76 5.90 -1.79
CA ARG A 44 4.91 6.64 -2.32
C ARG A 44 6.25 5.93 -2.12
N HIS A 45 6.48 5.36 -0.94
CA HIS A 45 7.81 4.87 -0.53
C HIS A 45 7.94 3.34 -0.54
N VAL A 46 6.82 2.63 -0.49
CA VAL A 46 6.78 1.16 -0.51
C VAL A 46 6.32 0.72 -1.90
N PRO A 47 7.19 0.01 -2.66
CA PRO A 47 6.79 -0.61 -3.91
C PRO A 47 5.60 -1.53 -3.67
N HIS A 48 4.46 -1.19 -4.26
CA HIS A 48 3.26 -2.00 -4.24
C HIS A 48 2.92 -2.40 -5.67
N ARG A 49 2.40 -3.62 -5.84
CA ARG A 49 1.81 -4.05 -7.10
C ARG A 49 0.31 -3.89 -6.99
N SER A 50 -0.27 -3.04 -7.83
CA SER A 50 -1.70 -3.04 -8.07
C SER A 50 -2.02 -4.28 -8.91
N TYR A 51 -2.66 -5.26 -8.30
CA TYR A 51 -3.14 -6.42 -9.03
C TYR A 51 -4.52 -6.10 -9.58
N THR A 52 -4.60 -5.91 -10.88
CA THR A 52 -5.88 -6.00 -11.57
C THR A 52 -6.23 -7.50 -11.65
N THR A 53 -7.22 -7.91 -10.86
CA THR A 53 -7.91 -9.17 -11.06
C THR A 53 -8.68 -9.04 -12.37
N ARG A 54 -8.54 -10.01 -13.28
CA ARG A 54 -9.45 -10.05 -14.43
C ARG A 54 -10.86 -10.27 -13.87
N PRO A 55 -11.91 -9.75 -14.52
CA PRO A 55 -13.29 -9.96 -14.05
C PRO A 55 -13.67 -11.44 -13.88
N LYS A 56 -12.95 -12.35 -14.54
CA LYS A 56 -13.14 -13.81 -14.47
C LYS A 56 -12.26 -14.51 -13.44
N ASP A 57 -11.31 -13.79 -12.84
CA ASP A 57 -10.45 -14.37 -11.81
C ASP A 57 -11.27 -14.57 -10.54
N GLN A 58 -11.12 -15.74 -9.93
CA GLN A 58 -11.78 -16.02 -8.66
C GLN A 58 -11.17 -15.14 -7.55
N PRO A 59 -11.93 -14.75 -6.51
CA PRO A 59 -11.44 -13.88 -5.43
C PRO A 59 -10.23 -14.43 -4.68
N TRP A 60 -10.07 -15.76 -4.65
CA TRP A 60 -8.94 -16.46 -4.05
C TRP A 60 -7.72 -16.56 -4.99
N PHE A 61 -7.87 -16.20 -6.27
CA PHE A 61 -6.83 -16.30 -7.30
C PHE A 61 -5.88 -15.10 -7.23
N GLY A 62 -5.08 -15.09 -6.17
CA GLY A 62 -4.09 -14.05 -5.91
C GLY A 62 -2.84 -14.15 -6.78
N TYR A 63 -1.93 -13.19 -6.60
CA TYR A 63 -0.69 -13.08 -7.36
C TYR A 63 0.12 -14.38 -7.45
N ARG A 64 0.30 -15.10 -6.34
CA ARG A 64 1.09 -16.33 -6.32
C ARG A 64 0.46 -17.43 -7.19
N CYS A 65 -0.87 -17.55 -7.17
CA CYS A 65 -1.61 -18.48 -8.01
C CYS A 65 -1.49 -18.11 -9.48
N ARG A 66 -1.54 -16.80 -9.81
CA ARG A 66 -1.33 -16.31 -11.17
C ARG A 66 0.08 -16.61 -11.67
N ALA A 67 1.11 -16.29 -10.88
CA ALA A 67 2.50 -16.54 -11.24
C ALA A 67 2.75 -18.04 -11.50
N ALA A 68 2.23 -18.92 -10.64
CA ALA A 68 2.34 -20.36 -10.82
C ALA A 68 1.59 -20.87 -12.07
N ALA A 69 0.44 -20.28 -12.39
CA ALA A 69 -0.30 -20.62 -13.61
C ALA A 69 0.44 -20.16 -14.87
N GLU A 70 0.96 -18.94 -14.90
CA GLU A 70 1.74 -18.41 -16.02
C GLU A 70 3.02 -19.24 -16.27
N GLU A 71 3.72 -19.64 -15.20
CA GLU A 71 4.87 -20.55 -15.28
C GLU A 71 4.48 -21.90 -15.88
N LYS A 72 3.36 -22.49 -15.44
CA LYS A 72 2.86 -23.77 -15.98
C LYS A 72 2.49 -23.70 -17.47
N TYR A 73 1.96 -22.57 -17.93
CA TYR A 73 1.53 -22.40 -19.33
C TYR A 73 2.66 -21.96 -20.28
N SER A 74 3.77 -21.46 -19.74
CA SER A 74 4.93 -21.01 -20.53
C SER A 74 6.05 -22.06 -20.63
N ALA A 75 5.96 -23.13 -19.85
CA ALA A 75 6.78 -24.34 -19.97
C ALA A 75 6.18 -25.34 -20.97
#